data_AF-A0A2H6GSE2-F1
#
_entry.id   AF-A0A2H6GSE2-F1
#
_cell.length_a   1.000
_cell.length_b   1.000
_cell.length_c   1.000
_cell.angle_alpha   90.00
_cell.angle_beta   90.00
_cell.angle_gamma   90.00
#
_symmetry.space_group_name_H-M   'P 1'
#
loop_
_entity.id
_entity.type
_entity.pdbx_description
1 polymer ?
#
loop_
_entity_poly.entity_id
_entity_poly.type
_entity_poly.pdbx_seq_one_letter_code
_entity_poly.pdbx_strand_id
1 'polypeptide(L)'
;MKKRILFSLVIFMLIFTVGAVIKTSAGTGESGSGWSWGGTEDDTIGGLIGSIDGNETGAGWISMNSLNCDSDENGITDIGNYPNCPVGLAVSSYGVNIPAGDGNVTGMAWSSNLGWIDFDSSLCNSQYVAISCVPPSGSAGVVRSGNNLNGWVRIVSIAEATVSGNSGGWEGWISMNGTAQDSSPYGVTISGNSLSGYAWSDELGWVDFSRASITTTDILKICSDNCDNGGGTPLTGNVSFTESETRDLRACYNSSSVCDDATGDVTSDPGTAWAETPNPDDAVSLSGGNPNVLTATAAGSEDVSVTYSSGNTSFTANVTGICSYNLCDESTSYQCSVRSGTDPCPTDNCSDTGTPETCYPPDYNWREVSP
;
A
#
# COMPACT_ATOMS: atom_id res chain seq x y z
N MET A 1 42.49 22.91 -33.78
CA MET A 1 41.49 21.86 -34.09
C MET A 1 41.16 20.95 -32.90
N LYS A 2 42.14 20.40 -32.17
CA LYS A 2 41.90 19.45 -31.06
C LYS A 2 40.94 19.94 -29.93
N LYS A 3 40.96 21.23 -29.58
CA LYS A 3 40.09 21.78 -28.52
C LYS A 3 38.60 21.86 -28.90
N ARG A 4 38.27 21.99 -30.19
CA ARG A 4 36.87 22.06 -30.66
C ARG A 4 36.22 20.67 -30.71
N ILE A 5 36.99 19.65 -31.07
CA ILE A 5 36.53 18.25 -31.07
C ILE A 5 36.28 17.76 -29.63
N LEU A 6 37.18 18.08 -28.69
CA LEU A 6 37.00 17.73 -27.28
C LEU A 6 35.75 18.37 -26.68
N PHE A 7 35.49 19.65 -27.00
CA PHE A 7 34.31 20.36 -26.51
C PHE A 7 32.99 19.77 -27.06
N SER A 8 32.96 19.40 -28.35
CA SER A 8 31.80 18.71 -28.94
C SER A 8 31.59 17.33 -28.34
N LEU A 9 32.65 16.58 -28.01
CA LEU A 9 32.55 15.25 -27.39
C LEU A 9 32.06 15.33 -25.93
N VAL A 10 32.51 16.34 -25.19
CA VAL A 10 32.04 16.62 -23.82
C VAL A 10 30.58 17.07 -23.81
N ILE A 11 30.17 17.91 -24.77
CA ILE A 11 28.75 18.28 -24.93
C ILE A 11 27.91 17.09 -25.35
N PHE A 12 28.40 16.24 -26.25
CA PHE A 12 27.68 15.04 -26.69
C PHE A 12 27.54 14.02 -25.54
N MET A 13 28.57 13.85 -24.70
CA MET A 13 28.46 13.05 -23.47
C MET A 13 27.53 13.69 -22.44
N LEU A 14 27.58 15.02 -22.25
CA LEU A 14 26.68 15.73 -21.34
C LEU A 14 25.20 15.60 -21.77
N ILE A 15 24.93 15.69 -23.07
CA ILE A 15 23.57 15.52 -23.63
C ILE A 15 23.09 14.07 -23.46
N PHE A 16 23.96 13.07 -23.62
CA PHE A 16 23.62 11.67 -23.33
C PHE A 16 23.47 11.36 -21.83
N THR A 17 24.15 12.08 -20.93
CA THR A 17 23.95 11.92 -19.49
C THR A 17 22.70 12.62 -18.95
N VAL A 18 22.16 13.61 -19.67
CA VAL A 18 20.96 14.35 -19.25
C VAL A 18 19.66 13.71 -19.77
N GLY A 19 19.73 12.82 -20.76
CA GLY A 19 18.57 12.15 -21.35
C GLY A 19 18.07 10.87 -20.66
N ALA A 20 18.60 10.48 -19.50
CA ALA A 20 18.27 9.19 -18.89
C ALA A 20 18.19 9.21 -17.36
N VAL A 21 17.72 10.32 -16.77
CA VAL A 21 17.27 10.31 -15.38
C VAL A 21 15.77 10.55 -15.36
N ILE A 22 15.04 9.59 -15.92
CA ILE A 22 13.69 9.33 -15.44
C ILE A 22 13.89 8.86 -14.01
N LYS A 23 13.38 9.59 -13.02
CA LYS A 23 13.33 9.08 -11.65
C LYS A 23 12.25 8.00 -11.64
N THR A 24 12.60 6.83 -12.15
CA THR A 24 11.88 5.61 -11.83
C THR A 24 12.42 5.15 -10.48
N SER A 25 11.51 4.86 -9.55
CA SER A 25 11.83 4.02 -8.39
C SER A 25 11.20 2.66 -8.60
N ALA A 26 11.93 1.64 -8.17
CA ALA A 26 11.46 0.41 -7.56
C ALA A 26 12.09 0.35 -6.17
N GLY A 27 11.27 0.36 -5.14
CA GLY A 27 11.54 -0.24 -3.86
C GLY A 27 10.49 -1.29 -3.55
N THR A 28 10.42 -1.69 -2.29
CA THR A 28 9.40 -2.58 -1.72
C THR A 28 7.96 -2.04 -1.76
N GLY A 29 7.76 -0.84 -2.35
CA GLY A 29 6.46 -0.17 -2.47
C GLY A 29 5.76 -0.38 -3.82
N GLU A 30 6.48 -0.79 -4.86
CA GLU A 30 5.91 -1.08 -6.18
C GLU A 30 5.41 -2.52 -6.21
N SER A 31 4.10 -2.67 -6.29
CA SER A 31 3.47 -3.99 -6.15
C SER A 31 3.44 -4.81 -7.45
N GLY A 32 3.67 -4.24 -8.63
CA GLY A 32 3.69 -4.99 -9.88
C GLY A 32 4.94 -5.85 -10.01
N SER A 33 4.80 -7.10 -10.42
CA SER A 33 5.90 -8.05 -10.63
C SER A 33 5.67 -8.98 -11.83
N GLY A 34 6.71 -9.70 -12.21
CA GLY A 34 6.66 -10.62 -13.35
C GLY A 34 6.72 -9.90 -14.69
N TRP A 35 6.09 -10.50 -15.70
CA TRP A 35 6.21 -10.08 -17.10
C TRP A 35 4.88 -10.12 -17.83
N SER A 36 4.61 -9.11 -18.65
CA SER A 36 3.66 -9.21 -19.75
C SER A 36 4.40 -9.45 -21.06
N TRP A 37 3.72 -10.07 -22.03
CA TRP A 37 4.31 -10.36 -23.34
C TRP A 37 3.23 -10.32 -24.42
N GLY A 38 3.63 -10.21 -25.68
CA GLY A 38 2.69 -10.24 -26.79
C GLY A 38 3.20 -9.41 -27.95
N GLY A 39 2.32 -9.13 -28.90
CA GLY A 39 2.73 -8.56 -30.18
C GLY A 39 1.86 -9.00 -31.34
N THR A 40 2.08 -8.38 -32.50
CA THR A 40 1.65 -8.92 -33.78
C THR A 40 2.33 -10.27 -33.98
N GLU A 41 1.58 -11.25 -34.48
CA GLU A 41 2.17 -12.54 -34.86
C GLU A 41 3.24 -12.35 -35.93
N ASP A 42 4.32 -13.10 -35.79
CA ASP A 42 5.32 -13.20 -36.84
C ASP A 42 4.90 -14.30 -37.83
N ASP A 43 4.23 -13.88 -38.90
CA ASP A 43 3.80 -14.75 -40.00
C ASP A 43 4.94 -15.58 -40.63
N THR A 44 6.22 -15.26 -40.35
CA THR A 44 7.39 -16.00 -40.85
C THR A 44 7.88 -17.13 -39.95
N ILE A 45 7.40 -17.20 -38.69
CA ILE A 45 7.84 -18.21 -37.70
C ILE A 45 6.85 -19.40 -37.61
N GLY A 46 5.69 -19.31 -38.26
CA GLY A 46 4.74 -20.40 -38.37
C GLY A 46 3.91 -20.59 -37.11
N GLY A 47 2.94 -19.69 -36.93
CA GLY A 47 1.83 -19.79 -35.98
C GLY A 47 0.48 -19.79 -36.69
N LEU A 48 -0.57 -20.12 -35.95
CA LEU A 48 -1.95 -19.95 -36.45
C LEU A 48 -2.34 -18.50 -36.27
N ILE A 49 -2.46 -17.75 -37.37
CA ILE A 49 -2.98 -16.37 -37.38
C ILE A 49 -4.24 -16.28 -36.50
N GLY A 50 -4.13 -15.56 -35.38
CA GLY A 50 -5.21 -15.37 -34.41
C GLY A 50 -5.14 -16.27 -33.18
N SER A 51 -4.00 -16.91 -32.92
CA SER A 51 -3.75 -17.75 -31.74
C SER A 51 -2.45 -17.33 -31.07
N ILE A 52 -2.56 -16.77 -29.86
CA ILE A 52 -1.41 -16.38 -29.05
C ILE A 52 -0.69 -17.67 -28.60
N ASP A 53 0.40 -18.03 -29.26
CA ASP A 53 1.16 -19.28 -29.03
C ASP A 53 2.60 -19.02 -28.55
N GLY A 54 2.97 -17.75 -28.33
CA GLY A 54 4.27 -17.34 -27.81
C GLY A 54 5.30 -17.01 -28.90
N ASN A 55 4.88 -16.92 -30.17
CA ASN A 55 5.72 -16.48 -31.29
C ASN A 55 5.62 -14.97 -31.57
N GLU A 56 4.86 -14.21 -30.78
CA GLU A 56 4.54 -12.81 -31.06
C GLU A 56 5.78 -11.92 -30.84
N THR A 57 6.21 -11.20 -31.87
CA THR A 57 7.49 -10.46 -31.86
C THR A 57 7.34 -8.95 -31.66
N GLY A 58 6.10 -8.44 -31.70
CA GLY A 58 5.81 -6.99 -31.69
C GLY A 58 6.19 -6.26 -30.40
N ALA A 59 5.67 -6.69 -29.23
CA ALA A 59 5.94 -6.02 -27.95
C ALA A 59 7.15 -6.61 -27.21
N GLY A 60 7.38 -7.92 -27.38
CA GLY A 60 8.38 -8.68 -26.62
C GLY A 60 8.03 -8.75 -25.13
N TRP A 61 9.03 -9.08 -24.30
CA TRP A 61 8.86 -9.13 -22.84
C TRP A 61 8.83 -7.72 -22.25
N ILE A 62 7.80 -7.42 -21.48
CA ILE A 62 7.62 -6.20 -20.70
C ILE A 62 7.75 -6.56 -19.22
N SER A 63 8.77 -6.04 -18.55
CA SER A 63 9.03 -6.23 -17.13
C SER A 63 8.23 -5.26 -16.29
N MET A 64 7.47 -5.77 -15.32
CA MET A 64 6.67 -4.94 -14.43
C MET A 64 7.48 -4.29 -13.31
N ASN A 65 8.69 -4.81 -13.02
CA ASN A 65 9.63 -4.21 -12.08
C ASN A 65 11.08 -4.61 -12.35
N SER A 66 12.01 -3.98 -11.66
CA SER A 66 13.45 -4.24 -11.75
C SER A 66 13.95 -5.37 -10.81
N LEU A 67 13.10 -5.91 -9.93
CA LEU A 67 13.44 -6.89 -8.90
C LEU A 67 13.59 -8.33 -9.45
N ASN A 68 13.13 -8.57 -10.68
CA ASN A 68 13.22 -9.88 -11.29
C ASN A 68 14.67 -10.41 -11.34
N CYS A 69 15.69 -9.55 -11.46
CA CYS A 69 17.08 -9.98 -11.38
C CYS A 69 17.84 -9.39 -10.19
N ASP A 70 17.17 -8.83 -9.18
CA ASP A 70 17.77 -8.22 -7.98
C ASP A 70 17.01 -8.74 -6.76
N SER A 71 17.29 -9.98 -6.39
CA SER A 71 16.47 -10.73 -5.42
C SER A 71 16.66 -10.28 -3.98
N ASP A 72 17.82 -9.69 -3.67
CA ASP A 72 18.12 -9.13 -2.36
C ASP A 72 17.99 -7.60 -2.31
N GLU A 73 17.48 -7.01 -3.40
CA GLU A 73 17.14 -5.59 -3.54
C GLU A 73 18.32 -4.64 -3.26
N ASN A 74 19.54 -5.10 -3.54
CA ASN A 74 20.76 -4.34 -3.26
C ASN A 74 21.13 -3.41 -4.43
N GLY A 75 20.34 -3.39 -5.51
CA GLY A 75 20.57 -2.61 -6.72
C GLY A 75 21.55 -3.26 -7.71
N ILE A 76 21.88 -4.54 -7.51
CA ILE A 76 22.85 -5.29 -8.31
C ILE A 76 22.22 -6.61 -8.74
N THR A 77 22.39 -6.96 -10.02
CA THR A 77 21.78 -8.18 -10.52
C THR A 77 22.38 -9.45 -9.90
N ASP A 78 21.53 -10.44 -9.62
CA ASP A 78 21.85 -11.74 -9.04
C ASP A 78 21.01 -12.88 -9.69
N ILE A 79 21.25 -14.13 -9.27
CA ILE A 79 20.55 -15.33 -9.78
C ILE A 79 19.43 -15.79 -8.81
N GLY A 80 19.08 -15.01 -7.79
CA GLY A 80 18.21 -15.48 -6.72
C GLY A 80 16.79 -15.80 -7.20
N ASN A 81 16.21 -14.92 -8.00
CA ASN A 81 14.84 -15.08 -8.51
C ASN A 81 14.76 -15.86 -9.83
N TYR A 82 15.76 -15.72 -10.72
CA TYR A 82 15.78 -16.44 -12.02
C TYR A 82 17.19 -16.94 -12.41
N PRO A 83 17.32 -18.20 -12.90
CA PRO A 83 18.60 -18.81 -13.23
C PRO A 83 19.44 -18.11 -14.31
N ASN A 84 18.79 -17.33 -15.19
CA ASN A 84 19.42 -16.73 -16.37
C ASN A 84 19.74 -15.24 -16.20
N CYS A 85 19.55 -14.70 -15.00
CA CYS A 85 19.87 -13.30 -14.75
C CYS A 85 21.38 -13.07 -14.85
N PRO A 86 21.81 -11.94 -15.46
CA PRO A 86 23.20 -11.52 -15.38
C PRO A 86 23.58 -11.27 -13.92
N VAL A 87 24.85 -11.37 -13.55
CA VAL A 87 25.31 -11.14 -12.17
C VAL A 87 26.24 -9.95 -12.11
N GLY A 88 26.08 -9.09 -11.11
CA GLY A 88 27.00 -7.99 -10.82
C GLY A 88 26.78 -6.73 -11.66
N LEU A 89 25.63 -6.58 -12.32
CA LEU A 89 25.29 -5.39 -13.08
C LEU A 89 24.42 -4.45 -12.25
N ALA A 90 24.64 -3.13 -12.36
CA ALA A 90 23.77 -2.16 -11.71
C ALA A 90 22.37 -2.22 -12.31
N VAL A 91 21.36 -2.32 -11.46
CA VAL A 91 19.95 -2.33 -11.84
C VAL A 91 19.40 -0.91 -11.73
N SER A 92 18.81 -0.42 -12.82
CA SER A 92 17.99 0.80 -12.73
C SER A 92 16.70 0.43 -12.01
N SER A 93 16.44 1.13 -10.92
CA SER A 93 15.27 0.94 -10.07
C SER A 93 14.01 1.41 -10.83
N TYR A 94 13.05 0.51 -11.11
CA TYR A 94 11.75 0.85 -11.71
C TYR A 94 10.67 -0.17 -11.36
N GLY A 95 9.42 0.26 -11.24
CA GLY A 95 8.30 -0.66 -11.14
C GLY A 95 6.95 -0.02 -11.39
N VAL A 96 5.97 -0.87 -11.67
CA VAL A 96 4.55 -0.52 -11.70
C VAL A 96 3.98 -0.73 -10.30
N ASN A 97 3.28 0.26 -9.75
CA ASN A 97 2.58 0.14 -8.49
C ASN A 97 1.07 0.02 -8.73
N ILE A 98 0.52 -1.15 -8.42
CA ILE A 98 -0.91 -1.47 -8.49
C ILE A 98 -1.48 -1.40 -7.06
N PRO A 99 -2.39 -0.46 -6.75
CA PRO A 99 -2.93 -0.32 -5.40
C PRO A 99 -3.68 -1.59 -4.96
N ALA A 100 -3.68 -1.88 -3.66
CA ALA A 100 -4.36 -3.07 -3.10
C ALA A 100 -5.89 -3.02 -3.29
N GLY A 101 -6.48 -1.82 -3.35
CA GLY A 101 -7.87 -1.57 -3.70
C GLY A 101 -8.00 -0.57 -4.86
N ASP A 102 -9.17 0.06 -4.98
CA ASP A 102 -9.44 1.04 -6.04
C ASP A 102 -8.48 2.23 -5.98
N GLY A 103 -7.99 2.66 -7.14
CA GLY A 103 -7.08 3.80 -7.22
C GLY A 103 -6.23 3.81 -8.48
N ASN A 104 -5.40 4.84 -8.60
CA ASN A 104 -4.50 4.98 -9.74
C ASN A 104 -3.37 3.95 -9.66
N VAL A 105 -3.13 3.24 -10.75
CA VAL A 105 -1.89 2.50 -10.97
C VAL A 105 -0.83 3.52 -11.38
N THR A 106 0.37 3.39 -10.81
CA THR A 106 1.45 4.37 -11.01
C THR A 106 2.74 3.68 -11.42
N GLY A 107 3.75 4.46 -11.82
CA GLY A 107 5.08 3.94 -12.15
C GLY A 107 5.23 3.47 -13.59
N MET A 108 6.33 2.75 -13.86
CA MET A 108 6.76 2.42 -15.22
C MET A 108 7.25 0.98 -15.32
N ALA A 109 6.88 0.34 -16.42
CA ALA A 109 7.42 -0.94 -16.85
C ALA A 109 8.53 -0.74 -17.90
N TRP A 110 9.31 -1.78 -18.17
CA TRP A 110 10.41 -1.73 -19.13
C TRP A 110 10.37 -2.88 -20.13
N SER A 111 10.56 -2.60 -21.41
CA SER A 111 10.81 -3.59 -22.45
C SER A 111 12.12 -3.28 -23.17
N SER A 112 12.89 -4.32 -23.49
CA SER A 112 14.10 -4.17 -24.32
C SER A 112 13.80 -3.71 -25.75
N ASN A 113 12.58 -3.94 -26.22
CA ASN A 113 12.15 -3.65 -27.59
C ASN A 113 11.47 -2.28 -27.68
N LEU A 114 10.67 -1.92 -26.67
CA LEU A 114 9.85 -0.71 -26.67
C LEU A 114 10.43 0.41 -25.79
N GLY A 115 11.33 0.08 -24.86
CA GLY A 115 11.78 0.99 -23.82
C GLY A 115 10.76 1.12 -22.69
N TRP A 116 10.66 2.33 -22.12
CA TRP A 116 9.78 2.62 -20.99
C TRP A 116 8.30 2.61 -21.39
N ILE A 117 7.49 2.01 -20.52
CA ILE A 117 6.03 1.98 -20.63
C ILE A 117 5.45 2.60 -19.37
N ASP A 118 4.73 3.69 -19.54
CA ASP A 118 4.21 4.52 -18.47
C ASP A 118 2.77 4.14 -18.12
N PHE A 119 2.53 3.77 -16.86
CA PHE A 119 1.21 3.46 -16.33
C PHE A 119 0.53 4.69 -15.70
N ASP A 120 1.29 5.77 -15.47
CA ASP A 120 0.81 6.99 -14.83
C ASP A 120 0.74 8.16 -15.81
N SER A 121 -0.49 8.59 -16.14
CA SER A 121 -0.71 9.76 -16.98
C SER A 121 -0.02 11.05 -16.53
N SER A 122 0.34 11.17 -15.25
CA SER A 122 0.97 12.36 -14.68
C SER A 122 2.42 12.57 -15.16
N LEU A 123 3.07 11.53 -15.68
CA LEU A 123 4.45 11.61 -16.16
C LEU A 123 4.56 12.21 -17.56
N CYS A 124 3.45 12.21 -18.30
CA CYS A 124 3.39 12.77 -19.63
C CYS A 124 3.62 14.29 -19.59
N ASN A 125 4.54 14.80 -20.42
CA ASN A 125 5.04 16.18 -20.45
C ASN A 125 5.79 16.67 -19.19
N SER A 126 5.88 15.87 -18.13
CA SER A 126 6.66 16.20 -16.93
C SER A 126 7.99 15.44 -16.88
N GLN A 127 8.01 14.17 -17.30
CA GLN A 127 9.20 13.31 -17.36
C GLN A 127 9.66 12.98 -18.79
N TYR A 128 8.73 12.92 -19.74
CA TYR A 128 9.02 12.73 -21.17
C TYR A 128 8.15 13.67 -22.01
N VAL A 129 8.56 13.94 -23.25
CA VAL A 129 7.86 14.88 -24.14
C VAL A 129 6.96 14.10 -25.09
N ALA A 130 5.67 14.37 -25.08
CA ALA A 130 4.71 13.78 -26.01
C ALA A 130 3.91 14.88 -26.73
N ILE A 131 3.49 14.64 -27.97
CA ILE A 131 2.65 15.59 -28.71
C ILE A 131 1.25 15.71 -28.08
N SER A 132 0.76 14.63 -27.49
CA SER A 132 -0.54 14.50 -26.86
C SER A 132 -0.42 13.48 -25.73
N CYS A 133 -1.09 13.75 -24.61
CA CYS A 133 -1.26 12.82 -23.49
C CYS A 133 -2.68 12.24 -23.45
N VAL A 134 -3.39 12.29 -24.58
CA VAL A 134 -4.77 11.81 -24.70
C VAL A 134 -4.77 10.54 -25.54
N PRO A 135 -5.31 9.42 -25.02
CA PRO A 135 -5.43 8.17 -25.78
C PRO A 135 -6.60 8.23 -26.77
N PRO A 136 -6.73 7.25 -27.67
CA PRO A 136 -7.80 7.20 -28.66
C PRO A 136 -9.22 7.23 -28.05
N SER A 137 -9.39 6.69 -26.84
CA SER A 137 -10.64 6.74 -26.08
C SER A 137 -10.39 6.60 -24.59
N GLY A 138 -11.37 6.92 -23.73
CA GLY A 138 -11.20 6.79 -22.29
C GLY A 138 -10.19 7.76 -21.69
N SER A 139 -9.49 7.35 -20.62
CA SER A 139 -8.53 8.17 -19.89
C SER A 139 -7.10 7.65 -20.08
N ALA A 140 -6.13 8.57 -20.16
CA ALA A 140 -4.72 8.21 -20.05
C ALA A 140 -4.42 7.71 -18.63
N GLY A 141 -3.42 6.85 -18.51
CA GLY A 141 -3.07 6.22 -17.25
C GLY A 141 -4.05 5.11 -16.90
N VAL A 142 -3.67 4.31 -15.90
CA VAL A 142 -4.44 3.14 -15.50
C VAL A 142 -5.04 3.34 -14.12
N VAL A 143 -6.29 2.92 -13.96
CA VAL A 143 -7.02 2.93 -12.68
C VAL A 143 -7.52 1.53 -12.39
N ARG A 144 -7.22 1.04 -11.19
CA ARG A 144 -7.84 -0.16 -10.64
C ARG A 144 -9.24 0.18 -10.13
N SER A 145 -10.24 -0.58 -10.58
CA SER A 145 -11.59 -0.56 -10.04
C SER A 145 -12.07 -1.99 -9.80
N GLY A 146 -12.23 -2.34 -8.52
CA GLY A 146 -12.32 -3.69 -8.02
C GLY A 146 -11.14 -4.53 -8.49
N ASN A 147 -11.45 -5.53 -9.31
CA ASN A 147 -10.47 -6.44 -9.89
C ASN A 147 -10.10 -6.10 -11.35
N ASN A 148 -10.57 -4.98 -11.89
CA ASN A 148 -10.31 -4.60 -13.28
C ASN A 148 -9.29 -3.46 -13.35
N LEU A 149 -8.36 -3.54 -14.30
CA LEU A 149 -7.48 -2.45 -14.66
C LEU A 149 -8.05 -1.74 -15.89
N ASN A 150 -8.30 -0.43 -15.77
CA ASN A 150 -8.97 0.36 -16.80
C ASN A 150 -8.09 1.52 -17.25
N GLY A 151 -8.18 1.89 -18.54
CA GLY A 151 -7.46 3.02 -19.11
C GLY A 151 -6.32 2.59 -20.03
N TRP A 152 -5.36 3.49 -20.25
CA TRP A 152 -4.32 3.31 -21.26
C TRP A 152 -2.93 3.56 -20.69
N VAL A 153 -1.99 2.67 -21.02
CA VAL A 153 -0.56 2.88 -20.76
C VAL A 153 0.14 3.44 -21.99
N ARG A 154 1.23 4.18 -21.79
CA ARG A 154 1.95 4.86 -22.88
C ARG A 154 3.33 4.27 -23.12
N ILE A 155 3.64 3.99 -24.39
CA ILE A 155 4.99 3.65 -24.83
C ILE A 155 5.77 4.95 -25.04
N VAL A 156 6.71 5.23 -24.13
CA VAL A 156 7.39 6.53 -24.05
C VAL A 156 8.21 6.81 -25.31
N SER A 157 8.94 5.81 -25.81
CA SER A 157 9.79 5.98 -26.99
C SER A 157 8.99 6.39 -28.24
N ILE A 158 7.79 5.83 -28.43
CA ILE A 158 6.89 6.18 -29.53
C ILE A 158 6.29 7.58 -29.30
N ALA A 159 5.91 7.91 -28.07
CA ALA A 159 5.40 9.23 -27.73
C ALA A 159 6.40 10.34 -28.09
N GLU A 160 7.68 10.14 -27.75
CA GLU A 160 8.77 11.06 -28.07
C GLU A 160 9.10 11.09 -29.57
N ALA A 161 9.08 9.93 -30.23
CA ALA A 161 9.26 9.84 -31.67
C ALA A 161 8.18 10.60 -32.43
N THR A 162 6.95 10.65 -31.90
CA THR A 162 5.82 11.38 -32.49
C THR A 162 6.07 12.88 -32.49
N VAL A 163 6.66 13.43 -31.43
CA VAL A 163 7.06 14.85 -31.35
C VAL A 163 8.05 15.20 -32.46
N SER A 164 8.94 14.26 -32.78
CA SER A 164 9.94 14.42 -33.85
C SER A 164 9.42 14.06 -35.24
N GLY A 165 8.14 13.67 -35.38
CA GLY A 165 7.55 13.20 -36.64
C GLY A 165 8.12 11.88 -37.16
N ASN A 166 8.79 11.10 -36.29
CA ASN A 166 9.52 9.88 -36.64
C ASN A 166 8.87 8.61 -36.09
N SER A 167 7.65 8.69 -35.52
CA SER A 167 6.93 7.52 -35.02
C SER A 167 6.36 6.62 -36.11
N GLY A 168 6.50 6.99 -37.40
CA GLY A 168 5.89 6.23 -38.49
C GLY A 168 4.36 6.24 -38.49
N GLY A 169 3.75 7.20 -37.79
CA GLY A 169 2.31 7.30 -37.60
C GLY A 169 1.78 6.55 -36.37
N TRP A 170 2.65 5.88 -35.62
CA TRP A 170 2.29 5.23 -34.36
C TRP A 170 2.05 6.26 -33.26
N GLU A 171 1.03 6.02 -32.43
CA GLU A 171 0.67 6.87 -31.31
C GLU A 171 1.24 6.33 -29.99
N GLY A 172 1.39 5.00 -29.90
CA GLY A 172 2.12 4.30 -28.85
C GLY A 172 1.29 4.06 -27.60
N TRP A 173 0.05 3.61 -27.77
CA TRP A 173 -0.89 3.39 -26.68
C TRP A 173 -1.26 1.92 -26.55
N ILE A 174 -1.37 1.42 -25.31
CA ILE A 174 -1.88 0.08 -25.01
C ILE A 174 -3.08 0.22 -24.07
N SER A 175 -4.25 -0.24 -24.51
CA SER A 175 -5.52 -0.22 -23.77
C SER A 175 -5.61 -1.39 -22.82
N MET A 176 -5.81 -1.12 -21.54
CA MET A 176 -5.93 -2.15 -20.49
C MET A 176 -7.30 -2.83 -20.46
N ASN A 177 -8.30 -2.24 -21.11
CA ASN A 177 -9.65 -2.78 -21.23
C ASN A 177 -10.36 -2.23 -22.47
N GLY A 178 -11.38 -2.93 -22.96
CA GLY A 178 -12.17 -2.45 -24.08
C GLY A 178 -13.12 -3.48 -24.66
N THR A 179 -13.51 -3.25 -25.91
CA THR A 179 -14.37 -4.14 -26.69
C THR A 179 -13.67 -4.46 -28.01
N ALA A 180 -13.48 -5.74 -28.30
CA ALA A 180 -12.88 -6.22 -29.53
C ALA A 180 -13.82 -6.05 -30.73
N GLN A 181 -13.29 -6.28 -31.94
CA GLN A 181 -14.05 -6.11 -33.19
C GLN A 181 -15.28 -7.02 -33.29
N ASP A 182 -15.24 -8.19 -32.66
CA ASP A 182 -16.35 -9.15 -32.58
C ASP A 182 -17.37 -8.78 -31.48
N SER A 183 -17.23 -7.60 -30.87
CA SER A 183 -18.03 -7.10 -29.75
C SER A 183 -17.82 -7.83 -28.41
N SER A 184 -16.83 -8.72 -28.31
CA SER A 184 -16.46 -9.32 -27.02
C SER A 184 -15.70 -8.30 -26.15
N PRO A 185 -15.94 -8.26 -24.83
CA PRO A 185 -15.13 -7.45 -23.93
C PRO A 185 -13.75 -8.09 -23.74
N TYR A 186 -12.72 -7.26 -23.61
CA TYR A 186 -11.39 -7.68 -23.18
C TYR A 186 -10.89 -6.78 -22.06
N GLY A 187 -9.88 -7.25 -21.33
CA GLY A 187 -9.14 -6.43 -20.40
C GLY A 187 -8.29 -7.23 -19.45
N VAL A 188 -7.50 -6.51 -18.68
CA VAL A 188 -6.63 -7.06 -17.64
C VAL A 188 -7.36 -7.07 -16.30
N THR A 189 -7.36 -8.22 -15.64
CA THR A 189 -8.04 -8.43 -14.37
C THR A 189 -7.13 -9.06 -13.33
N ILE A 190 -7.48 -8.88 -12.06
CA ILE A 190 -6.74 -9.34 -10.89
C ILE A 190 -7.53 -10.47 -10.23
N SER A 191 -6.87 -11.60 -9.99
CA SER A 191 -7.40 -12.72 -9.23
C SER A 191 -6.42 -13.12 -8.15
N GLY A 192 -6.71 -12.75 -6.90
CA GLY A 192 -5.73 -12.82 -5.81
C GLY A 192 -4.54 -11.91 -6.14
N ASN A 193 -3.35 -12.49 -6.25
CA ASN A 193 -2.12 -11.79 -6.59
C ASN A 193 -1.74 -11.94 -8.07
N SER A 194 -2.50 -12.67 -8.88
CA SER A 194 -2.17 -12.87 -10.30
C SER A 194 -2.96 -11.91 -11.18
N LEU A 195 -2.30 -11.34 -12.19
CA LEU A 195 -2.98 -10.69 -13.29
C LEU A 195 -3.38 -11.74 -14.33
N SER A 196 -4.38 -11.41 -15.14
CA SER A 196 -4.87 -12.26 -16.22
C SER A 196 -5.57 -11.43 -17.29
N GLY A 197 -5.79 -12.02 -18.46
CA GLY A 197 -6.42 -11.36 -19.58
C GLY A 197 -5.44 -10.58 -20.45
N TYR A 198 -6.00 -9.86 -21.42
CA TYR A 198 -5.23 -9.23 -22.49
C TYR A 198 -5.51 -7.74 -22.55
N ALA A 199 -4.45 -6.97 -22.79
CA ALA A 199 -4.50 -5.58 -23.24
C ALA A 199 -4.33 -5.52 -24.76
N TRP A 200 -4.65 -4.39 -25.38
CA TRP A 200 -4.60 -4.21 -26.83
C TRP A 200 -3.88 -2.93 -27.24
N SER A 201 -3.04 -2.98 -28.27
CA SER A 201 -2.50 -1.81 -28.96
C SER A 201 -2.78 -1.94 -30.45
N ASP A 202 -3.12 -0.83 -31.10
CA ASP A 202 -3.31 -0.83 -32.55
C ASP A 202 -2.00 -1.05 -33.31
N GLU A 203 -0.86 -0.77 -32.68
CA GLU A 203 0.48 -0.98 -33.23
C GLU A 203 1.07 -2.35 -32.91
N LEU A 204 0.79 -2.87 -31.72
CA LEU A 204 1.41 -4.10 -31.21
C LEU A 204 0.44 -5.29 -31.13
N GLY A 205 -0.85 -5.12 -31.34
CA GLY A 205 -1.82 -6.18 -31.13
C GLY A 205 -2.04 -6.54 -29.65
N TRP A 206 -2.33 -7.82 -29.39
CA TRP A 206 -2.66 -8.33 -28.05
C TRP A 206 -1.42 -8.45 -27.15
N VAL A 207 -1.56 -8.03 -25.90
CA VAL A 207 -0.54 -8.14 -24.85
C VAL A 207 -1.12 -8.93 -23.67
N ASP A 208 -0.54 -10.09 -23.37
CA ASP A 208 -0.89 -11.01 -22.30
C ASP A 208 -0.29 -10.56 -20.95
N PHE A 209 -1.13 -10.48 -19.92
CA PHE A 209 -0.71 -10.13 -18.55
C PHE A 209 -0.72 -11.34 -17.59
N SER A 210 -0.95 -12.56 -18.07
CA SER A 210 -1.11 -13.75 -17.21
C SER A 210 0.15 -14.23 -16.48
N ARG A 211 1.33 -13.66 -16.78
CA ARG A 211 2.59 -13.86 -16.04
C ARG A 211 3.02 -12.63 -15.26
N ALA A 212 2.16 -11.62 -15.18
CA ALA A 212 2.31 -10.51 -14.25
C ALA A 212 1.54 -10.82 -12.97
N SER A 213 2.03 -10.28 -11.85
CA SER A 213 1.43 -10.42 -10.54
C SER A 213 1.50 -9.12 -9.74
N ILE A 214 0.74 -9.10 -8.67
CA ILE A 214 0.85 -8.13 -7.58
C ILE A 214 1.65 -8.80 -6.47
N THR A 215 2.90 -8.40 -6.28
CA THR A 215 3.63 -8.60 -5.04
C THR A 215 3.04 -7.65 -4.01
N THR A 216 2.29 -8.21 -3.07
CA THR A 216 1.82 -7.46 -1.92
C THR A 216 2.84 -7.57 -0.80
N THR A 217 3.35 -6.44 -0.32
CA THR A 217 4.23 -6.41 0.85
C THR A 217 3.36 -6.53 2.10
N ASP A 218 3.67 -7.53 2.93
CA ASP A 218 3.01 -7.70 4.22
C ASP A 218 3.39 -6.52 5.14
N ILE A 219 2.39 -5.96 5.79
CA ILE A 219 2.58 -4.88 6.77
C ILE A 219 2.24 -5.40 8.16
N LEU A 220 3.08 -5.02 9.13
CA LEU A 220 2.81 -5.31 10.54
C LEU A 220 1.83 -4.29 11.10
N LYS A 221 0.73 -4.77 11.67
CA LYS A 221 -0.32 -3.96 12.30
C LYS A 221 -0.78 -4.58 13.62
N ILE A 222 -1.30 -3.73 14.50
CA ILE A 222 -1.93 -4.15 15.76
C ILE A 222 -3.44 -4.10 15.60
N CYS A 223 -4.10 -5.24 15.75
CA CYS A 223 -5.55 -5.36 15.68
C CYS A 223 -6.14 -5.68 17.06
N SER A 224 -7.35 -5.17 17.33
CA SER A 224 -8.14 -5.55 18.50
C SER A 224 -8.80 -6.91 18.24
N ASP A 225 -8.67 -7.81 19.20
CA ASP A 225 -9.31 -9.14 19.29
C ASP A 225 -8.82 -10.17 18.25
N ASN A 226 -8.96 -9.87 16.96
CA ASN A 226 -8.64 -10.75 15.85
C ASN A 226 -8.07 -9.96 14.65
N CYS A 227 -7.33 -10.65 13.77
CA CYS A 227 -6.84 -10.06 12.53
C CYS A 227 -7.94 -9.87 11.46
N ASP A 228 -9.09 -10.52 11.65
CA ASP A 228 -10.29 -10.38 10.83
C ASP A 228 -11.49 -9.97 11.69
N ASN A 229 -11.57 -8.68 11.98
CA ASN A 229 -12.68 -8.07 12.70
C ASN A 229 -13.67 -7.38 11.76
N GLY A 230 -13.83 -7.90 10.54
CA GLY A 230 -14.74 -7.34 9.54
C GLY A 230 -14.38 -5.92 9.09
N GLY A 231 -13.08 -5.60 9.00
CA GLY A 231 -12.60 -4.28 8.57
C GLY A 231 -12.30 -3.32 9.70
N GLY A 232 -12.04 -3.82 10.90
CA GLY A 232 -11.60 -3.01 12.04
C GLY A 232 -10.37 -2.18 11.68
N THR A 233 -10.33 -0.91 12.08
CA THR A 233 -9.16 -0.07 11.88
C THR A 233 -8.04 -0.52 12.82
N PRO A 234 -6.79 -0.69 12.34
CA PRO A 234 -5.66 -1.01 13.21
C PRO A 234 -5.48 0.05 14.29
N LEU A 235 -5.04 -0.38 15.48
CA LEU A 235 -4.69 0.51 16.57
C LEU A 235 -3.44 1.30 16.19
N THR A 236 -3.61 2.61 16.00
CA THR A 236 -2.55 3.54 15.59
C THR A 236 -2.76 4.90 16.27
N GLY A 237 -1.69 5.65 16.50
CA GLY A 237 -1.78 6.97 17.15
C GLY A 237 -2.25 6.87 18.61
N ASN A 238 -3.20 7.71 19.02
CA ASN A 238 -3.72 7.73 20.38
C ASN A 238 -4.98 6.88 20.52
N VAL A 239 -4.97 5.91 21.44
CA VAL A 239 -6.09 5.03 21.73
C VAL A 239 -6.49 5.22 23.20
N SER A 240 -7.77 5.50 23.46
CA SER A 240 -8.29 5.71 24.82
C SER A 240 -8.73 4.41 25.47
N PHE A 241 -8.45 4.29 26.78
CA PHE A 241 -8.86 3.18 27.64
C PHE A 241 -9.39 3.74 28.97
N THR A 242 -10.25 2.96 29.61
CA THR A 242 -10.65 3.18 31.00
C THR A 242 -9.81 2.32 31.94
N GLU A 243 -9.49 2.81 33.13
CA GLU A 243 -8.76 2.01 34.13
C GLU A 243 -9.51 0.70 34.43
N SER A 244 -8.77 -0.42 34.53
CA SER A 244 -9.26 -1.80 34.57
C SER A 244 -9.82 -2.37 33.26
N GLU A 245 -9.85 -1.60 32.17
CA GLU A 245 -10.19 -2.14 30.85
C GLU A 245 -9.11 -3.11 30.38
N THR A 246 -9.55 -4.23 29.83
CA THR A 246 -8.69 -5.22 29.17
C THR A 246 -9.01 -5.26 27.69
N ARG A 247 -7.99 -5.40 26.84
CA ARG A 247 -8.17 -5.59 25.39
C ARG A 247 -7.23 -6.65 24.86
N ASP A 248 -7.78 -7.54 24.05
CA ASP A 248 -7.01 -8.53 23.33
C ASP A 248 -6.34 -7.87 22.13
N LEU A 249 -5.04 -8.05 21.99
CA LEU A 249 -4.22 -7.51 20.93
C LEU A 249 -3.67 -8.64 20.06
N ARG A 250 -3.67 -8.38 18.75
CA ARG A 250 -3.13 -9.25 17.72
C ARG A 250 -2.09 -8.54 16.89
N ALA A 251 -1.00 -9.24 16.62
CA ALA A 251 0.00 -8.83 15.65
C ALA A 251 -0.37 -9.49 14.33
N CYS A 252 -0.78 -8.68 13.37
CA CYS A 252 -1.19 -9.15 12.05
C CYS A 252 -0.15 -8.70 11.04
N TYR A 253 0.42 -9.65 10.31
CA TYR A 253 1.44 -9.43 9.29
C TYR A 253 0.93 -10.01 7.97
N ASN A 254 0.21 -9.17 7.23
CA ASN A 254 -0.38 -9.52 5.94
C ASN A 254 -0.52 -8.25 5.09
N SER A 255 -0.97 -8.41 3.85
CA SER A 255 -1.06 -7.31 2.88
C SER A 255 -2.22 -6.33 3.06
N SER A 256 -3.20 -6.65 3.92
CA SER A 256 -4.33 -5.74 4.14
C SER A 256 -3.91 -4.51 4.96
N SER A 257 -4.48 -3.35 4.63
CA SER A 257 -4.29 -2.11 5.42
C SER A 257 -5.21 -2.02 6.64
N VAL A 258 -6.17 -2.93 6.78
CA VAL A 258 -7.12 -2.99 7.90
C VAL A 258 -7.15 -4.38 8.55
N CYS A 259 -7.90 -4.55 9.62
CA CYS A 259 -8.06 -5.82 10.34
C CYS A 259 -9.26 -6.60 9.76
N ASP A 260 -9.14 -7.09 8.53
CA ASP A 260 -10.15 -7.89 7.81
C ASP A 260 -9.60 -9.20 7.22
N ASP A 261 -8.39 -9.59 7.63
CA ASP A 261 -7.71 -10.76 7.08
C ASP A 261 -7.14 -11.60 8.21
N ALA A 262 -7.71 -12.78 8.40
CA ALA A 262 -7.33 -13.71 9.45
C ALA A 262 -5.99 -14.39 9.17
N THR A 263 -5.49 -14.31 7.93
CA THR A 263 -4.16 -14.81 7.57
C THR A 263 -3.08 -13.90 8.14
N GLY A 264 -1.90 -14.46 8.42
CA GLY A 264 -0.79 -13.68 8.96
C GLY A 264 -0.98 -13.22 10.41
N ASP A 265 -1.80 -13.87 11.23
CA ASP A 265 -1.73 -13.70 12.69
C ASP A 265 -0.39 -14.28 13.17
N VAL A 266 0.53 -13.38 13.53
CA VAL A 266 1.88 -13.72 14.01
C VAL A 266 2.01 -13.51 15.51
N THR A 267 0.90 -13.31 16.24
CA THR A 267 0.91 -12.94 17.67
C THR A 267 1.75 -13.91 18.52
N SER A 268 1.69 -15.21 18.21
CA SER A 268 2.42 -16.26 18.93
C SER A 268 3.72 -16.72 18.26
N ASP A 269 4.12 -16.10 17.15
CA ASP A 269 5.32 -16.53 16.44
C ASP A 269 6.58 -16.23 17.27
N PRO A 270 7.61 -17.10 17.22
CA PRO A 270 8.84 -16.90 18.00
C PRO A 270 9.61 -15.60 17.70
N GLY A 271 9.34 -14.97 16.55
CA GLY A 271 9.93 -13.69 16.15
C GLY A 271 9.14 -12.46 16.57
N THR A 272 7.96 -12.64 17.17
CA THR A 272 7.09 -11.53 17.58
C THR A 272 7.47 -11.07 18.98
N ALA A 273 7.82 -9.80 19.11
CA ALA A 273 8.15 -9.20 20.40
C ALA A 273 7.23 -8.01 20.67
N TRP A 274 6.47 -8.11 21.75
CA TRP A 274 5.67 -7.02 22.27
C TRP A 274 6.42 -6.28 23.35
N ALA A 275 6.29 -4.96 23.36
CA ALA A 275 6.90 -4.11 24.36
C ALA A 275 6.00 -2.92 24.68
N GLU A 276 5.96 -2.57 25.96
CA GLU A 276 5.44 -1.30 26.45
C GLU A 276 6.61 -0.43 26.94
N THR A 277 6.54 0.87 26.72
CA THR A 277 7.57 1.79 27.20
C THR A 277 7.29 2.14 28.67
N PRO A 278 8.21 1.84 29.61
CA PRO A 278 8.05 2.27 31.00
C PRO A 278 8.24 3.79 31.10
N ASN A 279 7.20 4.52 30.74
CA ASN A 279 7.00 5.94 31.04
C ASN A 279 6.31 6.02 32.40
N PRO A 280 6.46 7.13 33.13
CA PRO A 280 6.58 7.11 34.61
C PRO A 280 5.39 6.55 35.40
N ASP A 281 4.25 6.28 34.76
CA ASP A 281 2.98 5.93 35.40
C ASP A 281 2.54 4.46 35.21
N ASP A 282 3.26 3.62 34.44
CA ASP A 282 2.94 2.19 34.22
C ASP A 282 1.44 2.02 33.90
N ALA A 283 0.99 2.77 32.90
CA ALA A 283 -0.42 3.04 32.62
C ALA A 283 -1.12 1.79 32.07
N VAL A 284 -0.37 0.96 31.35
CA VAL A 284 -0.81 -0.35 30.87
C VAL A 284 0.15 -1.44 31.31
N SER A 285 -0.31 -2.68 31.20
CA SER A 285 0.55 -3.86 31.32
C SER A 285 0.20 -4.84 30.21
N LEU A 286 1.22 -5.45 29.61
CA LEU A 286 1.05 -6.51 28.62
C LEU A 286 1.22 -7.89 29.26
N SER A 287 0.31 -8.81 28.92
CA SER A 287 0.33 -10.18 29.44
C SER A 287 -0.21 -11.17 28.42
N GLY A 288 -0.19 -12.46 28.74
CA GLY A 288 -0.66 -13.48 27.80
C GLY A 288 0.33 -13.75 26.67
N GLY A 289 -0.16 -14.34 25.57
CA GLY A 289 0.69 -14.74 24.45
C GLY A 289 -0.10 -14.93 23.16
N ASN A 290 -1.29 -15.53 23.24
CA ASN A 290 -2.24 -15.60 22.13
C ASN A 290 -3.68 -15.64 22.69
N PRO A 291 -4.38 -14.49 22.79
CA PRO A 291 -3.93 -13.13 22.46
C PRO A 291 -2.88 -12.60 23.43
N ASN A 292 -2.19 -11.53 23.01
CA ASN A 292 -1.52 -10.65 23.97
C ASN A 292 -2.59 -9.74 24.58
N VAL A 293 -2.67 -9.68 25.90
CA VAL A 293 -3.72 -8.99 26.63
C VAL A 293 -3.14 -7.72 27.23
N LEU A 294 -3.63 -6.58 26.77
CA LEU A 294 -3.37 -5.28 27.38
C LEU A 294 -4.34 -5.07 28.52
N THR A 295 -3.84 -4.71 29.70
CA THR A 295 -4.63 -4.29 30.85
C THR A 295 -4.29 -2.84 31.21
N ALA A 296 -5.29 -1.97 31.22
CA ALA A 296 -5.15 -0.58 31.68
C ALA A 296 -5.08 -0.56 33.22
N THR A 297 -3.90 -0.30 33.76
CA THR A 297 -3.56 -0.45 35.18
C THR A 297 -3.66 0.85 35.95
N ALA A 298 -3.41 1.97 35.29
CA ALA A 298 -3.29 3.27 35.94
C ALA A 298 -3.60 4.40 34.96
N ALA A 299 -4.21 5.50 35.46
CA ALA A 299 -4.33 6.71 34.66
C ALA A 299 -2.95 7.21 34.21
N GLY A 300 -2.81 7.58 32.94
CA GLY A 300 -1.53 7.92 32.35
C GLY A 300 -1.52 7.66 30.84
N SER A 301 -0.34 7.76 30.25
CA SER A 301 -0.12 7.49 28.83
C SER A 301 1.12 6.64 28.63
N GLU A 302 1.02 5.62 27.78
CA GLU A 302 2.08 4.66 27.55
C GLU A 302 2.07 4.13 26.11
N ASP A 303 3.24 3.98 25.50
CA ASP A 303 3.35 3.43 24.15
C ASP A 303 3.41 1.91 24.20
N VAL A 304 2.59 1.28 23.36
CA VAL A 304 2.57 -0.16 23.13
C VAL A 304 3.05 -0.42 21.72
N SER A 305 4.01 -1.32 21.58
CA SER A 305 4.67 -1.64 20.31
C SER A 305 4.78 -3.14 20.09
N VAL A 306 4.84 -3.51 18.82
CA VAL A 306 5.16 -4.87 18.40
C VAL A 306 6.17 -4.86 17.26
N THR A 307 7.13 -5.76 17.33
CA THR A 307 8.09 -6.04 16.26
C THR A 307 7.93 -7.47 15.77
N TYR A 308 8.04 -7.65 14.47
CA TYR A 308 8.06 -8.96 13.80
C TYR A 308 8.77 -8.83 12.47
N SER A 309 9.71 -9.74 12.18
CA SER A 309 10.55 -9.65 10.97
C SER A 309 11.26 -8.28 10.89
N SER A 310 11.19 -7.59 9.75
CA SER A 310 11.68 -6.21 9.55
C SER A 310 10.66 -5.13 9.95
N GLY A 311 9.44 -5.50 10.35
CA GLY A 311 8.35 -4.59 10.70
C GLY A 311 8.36 -4.16 12.17
N ASN A 312 7.97 -2.91 12.41
CA ASN A 312 7.72 -2.34 13.73
C ASN A 312 6.51 -1.39 13.66
N THR A 313 5.59 -1.48 14.61
CA THR A 313 4.43 -0.60 14.72
C THR A 313 4.07 -0.35 16.18
N SER A 314 3.42 0.79 16.46
CA SER A 314 3.05 1.18 17.81
C SER A 314 1.81 2.09 17.85
N PHE A 315 1.21 2.17 19.03
CA PHE A 315 0.20 3.16 19.39
C PHE A 315 0.41 3.61 20.84
N THR A 316 -0.15 4.77 21.19
CA THR A 316 -0.12 5.35 22.53
C THR A 316 -1.45 5.07 23.23
N ALA A 317 -1.43 4.25 24.27
CA ALA A 317 -2.56 4.01 25.16
C ALA A 317 -2.72 5.18 26.14
N ASN A 318 -3.86 5.85 26.11
CA ASN A 318 -4.23 6.92 27.03
C ASN A 318 -5.29 6.40 27.99
N VAL A 319 -4.91 6.16 29.24
CA VAL A 319 -5.78 5.59 30.26
C VAL A 319 -6.38 6.70 31.10
N THR A 320 -7.70 6.78 31.12
CA THR A 320 -8.44 7.65 32.04
C THR A 320 -8.78 6.88 33.32
N GLY A 321 -8.39 7.43 34.47
CA GLY A 321 -8.71 6.86 35.79
C GLY A 321 -10.20 6.93 36.11
N ILE A 322 -10.70 5.98 36.90
CA ILE A 322 -12.08 6.00 37.38
C ILE A 322 -12.09 6.59 38.81
N CYS A 323 -12.71 7.75 38.98
CA CYS A 323 -12.96 8.28 40.32
C CYS A 323 -13.99 7.41 41.04
N SER A 324 -13.57 6.72 42.10
CA SER A 324 -14.48 6.01 42.98
C SER A 324 -15.28 7.01 43.82
N TYR A 325 -16.62 6.91 43.79
CA TYR A 325 -17.60 7.86 44.35
C TYR A 325 -17.51 8.19 45.86
N ASN A 326 -16.53 7.64 46.60
CA ASN A 326 -16.38 7.86 48.05
C ASN A 326 -15.01 8.47 48.45
N LEU A 327 -14.22 8.97 47.50
CA LEU A 327 -12.87 9.51 47.73
C LEU A 327 -12.70 10.93 47.18
N CYS A 328 -13.77 11.72 47.18
CA CYS A 328 -13.69 13.15 46.93
C CYS A 328 -13.33 13.85 48.23
N ASP A 329 -12.15 14.45 48.32
CA ASP A 329 -11.77 15.26 49.48
C ASP A 329 -12.33 16.68 49.30
N GLU A 330 -13.25 17.08 50.17
CA GLU A 330 -13.83 18.43 50.17
C GLU A 330 -12.78 19.52 50.47
N SER A 331 -11.62 19.16 51.05
CA SER A 331 -10.54 20.09 51.34
C SER A 331 -9.66 20.44 50.13
N THR A 332 -9.79 19.71 49.01
CA THR A 332 -8.97 19.90 47.80
C THR A 332 -9.77 20.35 46.57
N SER A 333 -11.00 20.82 46.73
CA SER A 333 -11.89 21.27 45.62
C SER A 333 -12.45 20.12 44.76
N TYR A 334 -12.85 19.00 45.36
CA TYR A 334 -13.34 17.81 44.63
C TYR A 334 -12.29 17.23 43.68
N GLN A 335 -11.05 17.09 44.18
CA GLN A 335 -10.01 16.34 43.50
C GLN A 335 -9.97 14.92 44.05
N CYS A 336 -9.70 13.94 43.19
CA CYS A 336 -9.59 12.53 43.58
C CYS A 336 -8.50 12.37 44.65
N SER A 337 -8.87 11.93 45.86
CA SER A 337 -7.96 11.95 47.03
C SER A 337 -6.79 10.95 46.93
N VAL A 338 -6.69 10.17 45.85
CA VAL A 338 -5.69 9.12 45.68
C VAL A 338 -4.62 9.43 44.61
N ARG A 339 -4.68 10.58 43.91
CA ARG A 339 -3.65 10.93 42.92
C ARG A 339 -3.28 12.41 42.86
N SER A 340 -2.00 12.67 42.60
CA SER A 340 -1.39 13.99 42.40
C SER A 340 -1.66 14.54 40.99
N GLY A 341 -2.94 14.72 40.64
CA GLY A 341 -3.38 15.23 39.33
C GLY A 341 -4.61 16.12 39.46
N THR A 342 -4.78 17.05 38.51
CA THR A 342 -5.83 18.10 38.55
C THR A 342 -7.18 17.65 37.94
N ASP A 343 -7.43 16.35 37.84
CA ASP A 343 -8.64 15.86 37.17
C ASP A 343 -9.90 16.27 37.96
N PRO A 344 -10.86 16.96 37.32
CA PRO A 344 -12.08 17.41 37.97
C PRO A 344 -13.03 16.22 38.17
N CYS A 345 -13.53 16.04 39.39
CA CYS A 345 -14.64 15.11 39.62
C CYS A 345 -15.89 15.56 38.83
N PRO A 346 -16.75 14.62 38.41
CA PRO A 346 -18.04 14.96 37.82
C PRO A 346 -18.82 15.82 38.80
N THR A 347 -19.15 17.05 38.41
CA THR A 347 -19.99 17.95 39.20
C THR A 347 -21.43 17.46 39.15
N ASP A 348 -21.74 16.40 39.89
CA ASP A 348 -23.13 16.04 40.17
C ASP A 348 -23.52 16.54 41.56
N ASN A 349 -24.73 17.09 41.64
CA ASN A 349 -25.26 17.97 42.69
C ASN A 349 -25.29 17.38 44.11
N CYS A 350 -24.13 17.13 44.73
CA CYS A 350 -24.04 16.92 46.18
C CYS A 350 -24.02 18.28 46.89
N SER A 351 -25.14 18.99 46.84
CA SER A 351 -25.38 20.07 47.78
C SER A 351 -26.05 19.51 49.03
N ASP A 352 -25.35 19.69 50.14
CA ASP A 352 -25.87 20.03 51.45
C ASP A 352 -25.63 19.00 52.57
N THR A 353 -25.30 19.60 53.71
CA THR A 353 -24.52 19.08 54.82
C THR A 353 -25.20 17.97 55.63
N GLY A 354 -24.44 16.91 55.90
CA GLY A 354 -24.43 16.21 57.20
C GLY A 354 -25.58 15.24 57.49
N THR A 355 -25.47 13.99 57.03
CA THR A 355 -25.54 12.72 57.80
C THR A 355 -25.35 11.54 56.83
N PRO A 356 -24.86 10.36 57.27
CA PRO A 356 -24.70 9.20 56.40
C PRO A 356 -26.05 8.54 56.17
N GLU A 357 -26.85 9.08 55.25
CA GLU A 357 -27.99 8.36 54.68
C GLU A 357 -27.62 7.85 53.29
N THR A 358 -27.86 6.55 53.13
CA THR A 358 -27.71 5.75 51.92
C THR A 358 -28.26 6.44 50.68
N CYS A 359 -27.41 6.64 49.67
CA CYS A 359 -27.85 7.02 48.32
C CYS A 359 -28.70 5.88 47.74
N TYR A 360 -30.03 6.03 47.75
CA TYR A 360 -30.92 5.21 46.94
C TYR A 360 -30.97 5.75 45.51
N PRO A 361 -31.04 4.88 44.48
CA PRO A 361 -31.27 5.32 43.10
C PRO A 361 -32.62 6.04 42.99
N PRO A 362 -32.79 6.95 42.01
CA PRO A 362 -33.98 7.78 41.91
C PRO A 362 -35.23 6.91 41.67
N ASP A 363 -36.09 6.82 42.67
CA ASP A 363 -37.44 6.28 42.53
C ASP A 363 -38.22 7.17 41.55
N TYR A 364 -38.60 6.56 40.43
CA TYR A 364 -39.54 7.14 39.47
C TYR A 364 -40.89 7.35 40.17
N ASN A 365 -41.21 8.61 40.46
CA ASN A 365 -42.52 9.05 40.95
C ASN A 365 -43.61 8.76 39.90
N TRP A 366 -44.18 7.56 39.93
CA TRP A 366 -45.49 7.30 39.32
C TRP A 366 -46.56 7.86 40.26
N ARG A 367 -47.07 9.06 39.94
CA ARG A 367 -48.34 9.53 40.52
C ARG A 367 -49.46 8.62 40.03
N GLU A 368 -49.98 7.77 40.91
CA GLU A 368 -51.31 7.18 40.76
C GLU A 368 -52.36 8.30 40.76
N VAL A 369 -53.20 8.31 39.73
CA VAL A 369 -54.46 9.06 39.70
C VAL A 369 -55.57 8.02 39.60
N SER A 370 -56.39 7.87 40.64
CA SER A 370 -57.74 7.29 40.54
C SER A 370 -58.57 7.60 41.80
N PRO A 371 -59.91 7.49 41.76
CA PRO A 371 -60.79 7.21 40.62
C PRO A 371 -61.43 8.46 40.00
#